data_AF-A0AAD9FQC8-F1
#
_entry.id   AF-A0AAD9FQC8-F1
#
_cell.length_a   1.000
_cell.length_b   1.000
_cell.length_c   1.000
_cell.angle_alpha   90.00
_cell.angle_beta   90.00
_cell.angle_gamma   90.00
#
_symmetry.space_group_name_H-M   'P 1'
#
loop_
_entity.id
_entity.type
_entity.pdbx_description
1 polymer ?
#
loop_
_entity_poly.entity_id
_entity_poly.type
_entity_poly.pdbx_seq_one_letter_code
_entity_poly.pdbx_strand_id
1 'polypeptide(L)'
;MGDSRRVINRPPLRIPIPGRVLSIRPLLVSPSLHHPLSSSHPSSGIGPQLVQVTPKHAMRVTIPNPLGPPVTVDTDRYNNLSHLFSALPLPAGFRSSRRAPLRLLLALFAFVIIVTWAPAPPFPPSYAAEWARERSSSRLFTDARVPEGRDGRYVKFDSPRATGINHQLQRVLLQHHLAILGNRSLAFDPIVQDHTIFPFRLTLPPWRSSVIPLSAFIATVVSGFERFYDTPRAVPASQFRKVCPPYKQHVMTLKNELQPHGDVELVGDGQSRVHQLQVLLAASQDRCVRIQGTVFDDAFFDSHAPLQMYDSFARSPVLAQFSFSPAVLAIVNRAMPDLAPDALRYDLDRAAVAVSSEPRQTGMMWKHVLALHLRQGEGWEELCEEKGRLSAPFVSFNKLPKLPGNENVPPPPDMVEATRMGLYSAKCNPPVLDIIARARRMHKNHPQLKVVYIMTDGPAEWVDEVRRWLLSDGWEKVWVGRSDLYPAWSDHELGVAVDMEVARRAGVFVGNGFSTTSSNVVLLRSRDGVHPDLTQFW
;
A
#
# COMPACT_ATOMS: atom_id res chain seq x y z
N MET A 1 58.94 11.61 2.44
CA MET A 1 58.98 10.17 2.82
C MET A 1 57.60 9.64 2.41
N GLY A 2 57.39 8.90 1.32
CA GLY A 2 58.16 7.77 0.79
C GLY A 2 57.84 6.52 1.64
N ASP A 3 57.42 5.36 1.13
CA ASP A 3 56.94 4.95 -0.21
C ASP A 3 55.99 3.71 -0.03
N SER A 4 55.33 3.03 -0.99
CA SER A 4 55.42 2.96 -2.46
C SER A 4 54.10 2.48 -3.10
N ARG A 5 54.10 2.15 -4.40
CA ARG A 5 52.98 1.50 -5.14
C ARG A 5 53.23 0.01 -5.35
N ARG A 6 52.16 -0.81 -5.40
CA ARG A 6 52.14 -2.06 -6.21
C ARG A 6 50.85 -2.18 -7.00
N VAL A 7 50.97 -1.96 -8.32
CA VAL A 7 49.97 -2.30 -9.33
C VAL A 7 50.39 -3.63 -9.95
N ILE A 8 49.48 -4.60 -10.04
CA ILE A 8 49.73 -5.88 -10.72
C ILE A 8 48.94 -5.90 -12.03
N ASN A 9 49.64 -5.66 -13.14
CA ASN A 9 49.12 -5.90 -14.48
C ASN A 9 49.16 -7.40 -14.81
N ARG A 10 48.14 -7.92 -15.51
CA ARG A 10 48.18 -9.18 -16.25
C ARG A 10 47.86 -8.94 -17.73
N PRO A 11 48.49 -9.67 -18.67
CA PRO A 11 48.41 -9.39 -20.11
C PRO A 11 47.15 -9.97 -20.78
N PRO A 12 46.79 -9.49 -21.98
CA PRO A 12 45.65 -10.01 -22.75
C PRO A 12 46.01 -11.29 -23.52
N LEU A 13 45.05 -12.21 -23.65
CA LEU A 13 45.15 -13.40 -24.49
C LEU A 13 44.30 -13.26 -25.75
N ARG A 14 44.86 -13.67 -26.90
CA ARG A 14 44.28 -13.47 -28.24
C ARG A 14 43.38 -14.64 -28.68
N ILE A 15 42.46 -14.29 -29.56
CA ILE A 15 41.52 -15.13 -30.32
C ILE A 15 42.24 -16.00 -31.36
N PRO A 16 41.64 -17.13 -31.78
CA PRO A 16 41.55 -17.42 -33.22
C PRO A 16 40.11 -17.72 -33.73
N ILE A 17 39.84 -17.20 -34.93
CA ILE A 17 38.67 -17.42 -35.84
C ILE A 17 39.25 -18.17 -37.06
N PRO A 18 38.64 -19.23 -37.65
CA PRO A 18 37.57 -19.10 -38.67
C PRO A 18 36.57 -20.30 -38.72
N GLY A 19 35.52 -20.35 -39.56
CA GLY A 19 34.99 -19.42 -40.59
C GLY A 19 33.54 -19.82 -40.97
N ARG A 20 32.72 -18.90 -41.54
CA ARG A 20 32.29 -18.84 -42.97
C ARG A 20 31.50 -20.07 -43.50
N VAL A 21 30.46 -19.97 -44.33
CA VAL A 21 29.70 -18.85 -44.96
C VAL A 21 28.42 -19.44 -45.59
N LEU A 22 27.30 -18.70 -45.62
CA LEU A 22 26.48 -18.54 -46.83
C LEU A 22 25.43 -17.42 -46.63
N SER A 23 25.17 -16.68 -47.70
CA SER A 23 24.41 -15.43 -47.72
C SER A 23 23.50 -15.43 -48.94
N ILE A 24 22.22 -15.12 -48.78
CA ILE A 24 21.38 -14.59 -49.86
C ILE A 24 20.64 -13.35 -49.33
N ARG A 25 20.53 -12.36 -50.22
CA ARG A 25 20.04 -10.99 -50.00
C ARG A 25 19.23 -10.60 -51.27
N PRO A 26 18.62 -9.41 -51.32
CA PRO A 26 17.27 -9.10 -50.87
C PRO A 26 16.32 -8.80 -52.05
N LEU A 27 15.09 -8.34 -51.77
CA LEU A 27 14.36 -7.46 -52.69
C LEU A 27 13.57 -6.40 -51.89
N LEU A 28 13.77 -5.13 -52.24
CA LEU A 28 12.93 -4.00 -51.80
C LEU A 28 11.77 -3.83 -52.78
N VAL A 29 10.62 -3.32 -52.32
CA VAL A 29 9.87 -2.22 -52.97
C VAL A 29 9.10 -1.41 -51.91
N SER A 30 9.07 -0.08 -52.09
CA SER A 30 8.13 0.91 -51.52
C SER A 30 7.83 1.91 -52.67
N PRO A 31 7.13 3.07 -52.52
CA PRO A 31 6.43 3.68 -51.38
C PRO A 31 5.07 4.32 -51.82
N SER A 32 4.69 5.47 -51.21
CA SER A 32 3.73 6.50 -51.67
C SER A 32 2.23 6.18 -51.48
N LEU A 33 1.28 7.10 -51.28
CA LEU A 33 1.12 8.48 -50.76
C LEU A 33 -0.34 8.83 -51.13
N HIS A 34 -1.13 9.48 -50.26
CA HIS A 34 -1.99 10.65 -50.60
C HIS A 34 -3.02 11.03 -49.51
N HIS A 35 -3.21 12.35 -49.40
CA HIS A 35 -4.19 13.16 -48.67
C HIS A 35 -5.35 13.56 -49.64
N PRO A 36 -6.34 14.45 -49.34
CA PRO A 36 -7.02 14.89 -48.09
C PRO A 36 -8.56 15.18 -48.26
N LEU A 37 -9.18 15.99 -47.36
CA LEU A 37 -10.41 16.84 -47.54
C LEU A 37 -11.80 16.13 -47.62
N SER A 38 -12.98 16.72 -47.32
CA SER A 38 -13.43 18.04 -46.79
C SER A 38 -14.95 17.99 -46.41
N SER A 39 -15.43 18.94 -45.56
CA SER A 39 -16.83 19.48 -45.48
C SER A 39 -18.00 18.53 -45.06
N SER A 40 -19.15 18.97 -44.51
CA SER A 40 -19.70 20.30 -44.13
C SER A 40 -20.81 20.20 -43.05
N HIS A 41 -21.11 21.34 -42.42
CA HIS A 41 -22.26 21.67 -41.52
C HIS A 41 -23.55 22.06 -42.31
N PRO A 42 -24.70 22.50 -41.72
CA PRO A 42 -25.35 22.28 -40.39
C PRO A 42 -26.91 22.11 -40.48
N SER A 43 -27.63 22.41 -39.37
CA SER A 43 -29.07 22.81 -39.23
C SER A 43 -30.14 21.70 -39.02
N SER A 44 -31.31 21.91 -38.39
CA SER A 44 -31.79 22.81 -37.29
C SER A 44 -33.27 22.49 -36.92
N GLY A 45 -33.74 22.78 -35.69
CA GLY A 45 -35.17 22.68 -35.27
C GLY A 45 -35.37 21.92 -33.94
N ILE A 46 -35.55 22.56 -32.77
CA ILE A 46 -36.77 23.20 -32.21
C ILE A 46 -37.86 22.17 -31.78
N GLY A 47 -38.13 22.08 -30.47
CA GLY A 47 -39.18 21.23 -29.82
C GLY A 47 -40.53 21.97 -29.67
N PRO A 48 -41.24 21.96 -28.51
CA PRO A 48 -41.19 21.11 -27.30
C PRO A 48 -42.58 20.54 -26.91
N GLN A 49 -42.75 19.81 -25.77
CA GLN A 49 -43.99 19.82 -24.95
C GLN A 49 -43.74 19.43 -23.47
N LEU A 50 -44.57 19.97 -22.55
CA LEU A 50 -44.59 19.73 -21.10
C LEU A 50 -45.50 18.54 -20.72
N VAL A 51 -45.20 17.87 -19.59
CA VAL A 51 -46.19 17.11 -18.80
C VAL A 51 -45.99 17.40 -17.30
N GLN A 52 -47.09 17.62 -16.58
CA GLN A 52 -47.09 17.94 -15.14
C GLN A 52 -46.83 16.71 -14.26
N VAL A 53 -46.28 16.95 -13.06
CA VAL A 53 -45.99 15.93 -12.03
C VAL A 53 -46.88 16.17 -10.80
N THR A 54 -47.48 15.10 -10.28
CA THR A 54 -48.14 15.09 -8.95
C THR A 54 -47.20 14.55 -7.87
N PRO A 55 -47.30 15.02 -6.61
CA PRO A 55 -46.36 14.65 -5.56
C PRO A 55 -46.61 13.24 -5.02
N LYS A 56 -45.62 12.35 -5.15
CA LYS A 56 -45.55 11.11 -4.35
C LYS A 56 -45.07 11.45 -2.94
N HIS A 57 -45.62 10.81 -1.92
CA HIS A 57 -45.11 10.92 -0.55
C HIS A 57 -43.72 10.29 -0.45
N ALA A 58 -42.71 11.11 -0.16
CA ALA A 58 -41.37 10.68 0.16
C ALA A 58 -41.36 9.86 1.47
N MET A 59 -40.80 8.65 1.44
CA MET A 59 -40.63 7.83 2.64
C MET A 59 -39.17 7.89 3.08
N ARG A 60 -38.91 8.65 4.14
CA ARG A 60 -37.57 8.75 4.74
C ARG A 60 -37.28 7.50 5.56
N VAL A 61 -36.37 6.65 5.09
CA VAL A 61 -35.92 5.46 5.82
C VAL A 61 -34.61 5.79 6.54
N THR A 62 -34.65 5.79 7.87
CA THR A 62 -33.47 5.98 8.72
C THR A 62 -32.99 4.64 9.23
N ILE A 63 -31.80 4.22 8.79
CA ILE A 63 -31.18 2.96 9.18
C ILE A 63 -30.31 3.22 10.42
N PRO A 64 -30.52 2.51 11.54
CA PRO A 64 -29.65 2.63 12.71
C PRO A 64 -28.23 2.20 12.35
N ASN A 65 -27.26 3.05 12.65
CA ASN A 65 -25.84 2.82 12.38
C ASN A 65 -25.14 2.54 13.72
N PRO A 66 -24.70 1.31 14.02
CA PRO A 66 -24.05 1.00 15.30
C PRO A 66 -22.65 1.62 15.45
N LEU A 67 -22.07 2.16 14.38
CA LEU A 67 -20.71 2.73 14.36
C LEU A 67 -20.68 4.26 14.15
N GLY A 68 -21.82 4.95 14.13
CA GLY A 68 -21.88 6.38 13.84
C GLY A 68 -23.30 6.96 13.81
N PRO A 69 -23.51 8.17 13.29
CA PRO A 69 -24.85 8.74 13.16
C PRO A 69 -25.73 7.90 12.21
N PRO A 70 -27.06 7.82 12.44
CA PRO A 70 -27.98 7.05 11.60
C PRO A 70 -27.93 7.48 10.13
N VAL A 71 -27.90 6.50 9.23
CA VAL A 71 -27.88 6.77 7.79
C VAL A 71 -29.31 6.98 7.33
N THR A 72 -29.62 8.18 6.85
CA THR A 72 -30.94 8.55 6.35
C THR A 72 -30.96 8.49 4.84
N VAL A 73 -31.83 7.64 4.27
CA VAL A 73 -32.04 7.52 2.83
C VAL A 73 -33.40 8.11 2.49
N ASP A 74 -33.40 9.17 1.68
CA ASP A 74 -34.63 9.69 1.06
C ASP A 74 -34.89 8.94 -0.26
N THR A 75 -36.07 8.33 -0.36
CA THR A 75 -36.49 7.48 -1.50
C THR A 75 -36.51 8.21 -2.84
N ASP A 76 -36.63 9.54 -2.81
CA ASP A 76 -36.81 10.38 -4.00
C ASP A 76 -35.60 10.33 -4.96
N ARG A 77 -34.42 9.91 -4.47
CA ARG A 77 -33.22 9.69 -5.30
C ARG A 77 -33.20 8.36 -6.04
N TYR A 78 -34.13 7.44 -5.79
CA TYR A 78 -34.09 6.06 -6.29
C TYR A 78 -35.43 5.57 -6.86
N ASN A 79 -36.03 6.34 -7.77
CA ASN A 79 -37.28 5.97 -8.46
C ASN A 79 -37.21 4.66 -9.30
N ASN A 80 -36.03 4.06 -9.51
CA ASN A 80 -35.84 2.86 -10.35
C ASN A 80 -35.73 1.53 -9.57
N LEU A 81 -35.82 1.53 -8.23
CA LEU A 81 -35.66 0.30 -7.42
C LEU A 81 -36.77 -0.75 -7.58
N SER A 82 -37.93 -0.39 -8.16
CA SER A 82 -39.06 -1.31 -8.37
C SER A 82 -38.73 -2.51 -9.26
N HIS A 83 -37.76 -2.39 -10.18
CA HIS A 83 -37.37 -3.47 -11.09
C HIS A 83 -36.50 -4.56 -10.44
N LEU A 84 -35.84 -4.27 -9.32
CA LEU A 84 -34.93 -5.20 -8.64
C LEU A 84 -35.67 -6.31 -7.89
N PHE A 85 -36.91 -6.08 -7.45
CA PHE A 85 -37.71 -7.08 -6.73
C PHE A 85 -38.59 -7.96 -7.63
N SER A 86 -38.70 -7.65 -8.92
CA SER A 86 -39.46 -8.45 -9.91
C SER A 86 -38.70 -9.65 -10.49
N ALA A 87 -37.38 -9.77 -10.23
CA ALA A 87 -36.51 -10.70 -10.93
C ALA A 87 -36.20 -12.04 -10.22
N LEU A 88 -36.72 -12.27 -9.00
CA LEU A 88 -36.45 -13.50 -8.25
C LEU A 88 -37.41 -14.65 -8.64
N PRO A 89 -36.91 -15.79 -9.14
CA PRO A 89 -37.75 -16.91 -9.56
C PRO A 89 -38.26 -17.69 -8.35
N LEU A 90 -39.51 -17.45 -7.96
CA LEU A 90 -40.20 -18.25 -6.93
C LEU A 90 -41.00 -19.42 -7.56
N PRO A 91 -41.08 -20.59 -6.90
CA PRO A 91 -41.81 -21.76 -7.41
C PRO A 91 -43.28 -21.46 -7.76
N ALA A 92 -43.77 -22.10 -8.83
CA ALA A 92 -45.04 -21.76 -9.48
C ALA A 92 -46.29 -21.85 -8.58
N GLY A 93 -46.24 -22.57 -7.45
CA GLY A 93 -47.34 -22.71 -6.50
C GLY A 93 -47.72 -21.43 -5.72
N PHE A 94 -46.89 -20.39 -5.73
CA PHE A 94 -47.10 -19.18 -4.91
C PHE A 94 -47.56 -17.94 -5.71
N ARG A 95 -48.53 -18.07 -6.62
CA ARG A 95 -49.11 -16.94 -7.39
C ARG A 95 -50.46 -16.39 -6.89
N SER A 96 -50.75 -16.49 -5.58
CA SER A 96 -51.91 -15.79 -4.97
C SER A 96 -51.58 -14.36 -4.54
N SER A 97 -52.21 -13.37 -5.20
CA SER A 97 -52.03 -11.92 -4.96
C SER A 97 -52.40 -11.46 -3.53
N ARG A 98 -53.37 -12.13 -2.88
CA ARG A 98 -53.88 -11.75 -1.54
C ARG A 98 -52.92 -11.99 -0.37
N ARG A 99 -51.65 -12.36 -0.61
CA ARG A 99 -50.64 -12.62 0.45
C ARG A 99 -49.36 -11.77 0.33
N ALA A 100 -49.38 -10.68 -0.44
CA ALA A 100 -48.26 -9.73 -0.50
C ALA A 100 -47.78 -9.22 0.89
N PRO A 101 -48.65 -8.76 1.83
CA PRO A 101 -48.18 -8.29 3.14
C PRO A 101 -47.59 -9.41 4.00
N LEU A 102 -48.12 -10.64 3.91
CA LEU A 102 -47.57 -11.79 4.62
C LEU A 102 -46.18 -12.18 4.10
N ARG A 103 -45.91 -12.03 2.80
CA ARG A 103 -44.56 -12.25 2.23
C ARG A 103 -43.59 -11.17 2.67
N LEU A 104 -44.02 -9.91 2.71
CA LEU A 104 -43.20 -8.81 3.22
C LEU A 104 -42.89 -9.03 4.71
N LEU A 105 -43.87 -9.42 5.52
CA LEU A 105 -43.68 -9.77 6.93
C LEU A 105 -42.75 -10.98 7.10
N LEU A 106 -42.90 -12.05 6.32
CA LEU A 106 -42.01 -13.21 6.39
C LEU A 106 -40.59 -12.88 5.91
N ALA A 107 -40.42 -12.00 4.91
CA ALA A 107 -39.12 -11.52 4.46
C ALA A 107 -38.46 -10.61 5.50
N LEU A 108 -39.21 -9.69 6.12
CA LEU A 108 -38.75 -8.86 7.23
C LEU A 108 -38.41 -9.70 8.47
N PHE A 109 -39.22 -10.71 8.80
CA PHE A 109 -38.99 -11.60 9.92
C PHE A 109 -37.80 -12.53 9.67
N ALA A 110 -37.64 -13.06 8.46
CA ALA A 110 -36.45 -13.79 8.06
C ALA A 110 -35.20 -12.90 8.06
N PHE A 111 -35.30 -11.64 7.64
CA PHE A 111 -34.21 -10.66 7.72
C PHE A 111 -33.84 -10.36 9.18
N VAL A 112 -34.83 -10.11 10.06
CA VAL A 112 -34.60 -9.91 11.49
C VAL A 112 -33.99 -11.16 12.13
N ILE A 113 -34.46 -12.37 11.78
CA ILE A 113 -33.83 -13.62 12.22
C ILE A 113 -32.38 -13.68 11.72
N ILE A 114 -32.11 -13.50 10.43
CA ILE A 114 -30.74 -13.54 9.90
C ILE A 114 -29.83 -12.52 10.61
N VAL A 115 -30.32 -11.32 10.91
CA VAL A 115 -29.58 -10.26 11.62
C VAL A 115 -29.42 -10.53 13.14
N THR A 116 -30.25 -11.38 13.75
CA THR A 116 -30.22 -11.67 15.20
C THR A 116 -29.67 -13.06 15.56
N TRP A 117 -29.78 -14.04 14.65
CA TRP A 117 -29.33 -15.42 14.83
C TRP A 117 -27.96 -15.69 14.23
N ALA A 118 -27.60 -15.04 13.11
CA ALA A 118 -26.19 -14.94 12.78
C ALA A 118 -25.59 -13.93 13.77
N PRO A 119 -24.53 -14.28 14.53
CA PRO A 119 -23.77 -13.25 15.22
C PRO A 119 -23.33 -12.26 14.14
N ALA A 120 -23.79 -11.01 14.24
CA ALA A 120 -23.56 -10.02 13.19
C ALA A 120 -22.07 -10.04 12.84
N PRO A 121 -21.70 -10.23 11.56
CA PRO A 121 -20.30 -10.37 11.16
C PRO A 121 -19.51 -9.25 11.82
N PRO A 122 -18.47 -9.58 12.61
CA PRO A 122 -17.90 -8.64 13.57
C PRO A 122 -17.61 -7.34 12.85
N PHE A 123 -18.30 -6.28 13.28
CA PHE A 123 -18.18 -4.99 12.64
C PHE A 123 -16.71 -4.57 12.66
N PRO A 124 -16.18 -3.98 11.58
CA PRO A 124 -14.83 -3.49 11.60
C PRO A 124 -14.70 -2.38 12.67
N PRO A 125 -13.51 -2.22 13.27
CA PRO A 125 -13.29 -1.24 14.32
C PRO A 125 -13.59 0.18 13.80
N SER A 126 -14.22 1.00 14.64
CA SER A 126 -14.63 2.37 14.24
C SER A 126 -13.46 3.35 14.10
N TYR A 127 -12.28 3.00 14.61
CA TYR A 127 -11.09 3.85 14.72
C TYR A 127 -11.39 5.24 15.31
N ALA A 128 -12.35 5.33 16.23
CA ALA A 128 -12.86 6.60 16.73
C ALA A 128 -11.78 7.45 17.44
N ALA A 129 -10.82 6.80 18.10
CA ALA A 129 -9.69 7.43 18.78
C ALA A 129 -8.65 7.99 17.77
N GLU A 130 -8.37 7.24 16.71
CA GLU A 130 -7.46 7.61 15.62
C GLU A 130 -8.05 8.79 14.83
N TRP A 131 -9.33 8.71 14.46
CA TRP A 131 -10.08 9.82 13.87
C TRP A 131 -10.16 11.04 14.80
N ALA A 132 -10.22 10.84 16.13
CA ALA A 132 -10.13 11.95 17.07
C ALA A 132 -8.72 12.57 17.08
N ARG A 133 -7.66 11.77 17.02
CA ARG A 133 -6.25 12.19 17.00
C ARG A 133 -5.91 13.02 15.75
N GLU A 134 -6.35 12.58 14.56
CA GLU A 134 -6.23 13.34 13.31
C GLU A 134 -7.03 14.66 13.34
N ARG A 135 -8.20 14.67 14.00
CA ARG A 135 -8.96 15.91 14.20
C ARG A 135 -8.35 16.82 15.26
N SER A 136 -7.65 16.31 16.27
CA SER A 136 -7.04 17.12 17.33
C SER A 136 -5.71 17.75 16.91
N SER A 137 -4.90 17.07 16.08
CA SER A 137 -3.74 17.73 15.43
C SER A 137 -4.20 18.93 14.60
N SER A 138 -5.37 18.82 13.96
CA SER A 138 -6.04 19.90 13.23
C SER A 138 -6.70 20.99 14.11
N ARG A 139 -6.77 20.83 15.43
CA ARG A 139 -7.33 21.83 16.37
C ARG A 139 -6.25 22.70 17.03
N LEU A 140 -5.05 22.18 17.24
CA LEU A 140 -3.84 22.91 17.70
C LEU A 140 -3.30 23.90 16.65
N PHE A 141 -4.17 24.40 15.78
CA PHE A 141 -3.87 24.95 14.45
C PHE A 141 -4.70 26.21 14.15
N THR A 142 -5.90 26.38 14.73
CA THR A 142 -6.71 27.59 14.48
C THR A 142 -6.04 28.87 14.94
N ASP A 143 -5.16 28.76 15.95
CA ASP A 143 -4.40 29.86 16.55
C ASP A 143 -2.89 29.75 16.26
N ALA A 144 -2.47 28.77 15.44
CA ALA A 144 -1.08 28.58 15.07
C ALA A 144 -0.64 29.65 14.07
N ARG A 145 0.59 30.17 14.27
CA ARG A 145 1.23 31.13 13.37
C ARG A 145 1.95 30.41 12.23
N VAL A 146 2.31 31.16 11.20
CA VAL A 146 3.20 30.74 10.09
C VAL A 146 4.43 30.01 10.65
N PRO A 147 4.85 28.85 10.10
CA PRO A 147 4.43 28.26 8.82
C PRO A 147 3.12 27.47 8.84
N GLU A 148 2.41 27.42 9.97
CA GLU A 148 1.16 26.67 10.13
C GLU A 148 -0.09 27.57 10.15
N GLY A 149 -1.25 26.98 10.46
CA GLY A 149 -2.51 27.68 10.64
C GLY A 149 -3.17 28.11 9.33
N ARG A 150 -4.08 29.08 9.42
CA ARG A 150 -4.88 29.55 8.26
C ARG A 150 -4.04 30.09 7.11
N ASP A 151 -2.84 30.58 7.42
CA ASP A 151 -1.95 31.23 6.47
C ASP A 151 -0.70 30.41 6.11
N GLY A 152 -0.61 29.16 6.60
CA GLY A 152 0.47 28.23 6.29
C GLY A 152 0.53 27.79 4.82
N ARG A 153 1.62 27.11 4.44
CA ARG A 153 1.81 26.54 3.09
C ARG A 153 1.54 25.04 3.11
N TYR A 154 0.67 24.59 2.22
CA TYR A 154 0.21 23.20 2.10
C TYR A 154 0.57 22.62 0.73
N VAL A 155 0.74 21.30 0.69
CA VAL A 155 0.75 20.49 -0.52
C VAL A 155 -0.18 19.29 -0.34
N LYS A 156 -1.11 19.11 -1.27
CA LYS A 156 -1.84 17.84 -1.42
C LYS A 156 -1.33 17.11 -2.66
N PHE A 157 -0.99 15.84 -2.49
CA PHE A 157 -0.79 14.93 -3.62
C PHE A 157 -2.07 14.10 -3.81
N ASP A 158 -2.39 13.78 -5.07
CA ASP A 158 -3.33 12.71 -5.33
C ASP A 158 -2.60 11.35 -5.34
N SER A 159 -3.28 10.32 -4.83
CA SER A 159 -2.74 8.97 -4.71
C SER A 159 -3.79 7.94 -5.14
N PRO A 160 -3.41 6.87 -5.86
CA PRO A 160 -4.28 5.74 -6.15
C PRO A 160 -4.89 5.16 -4.87
N ARG A 161 -6.21 5.00 -4.89
CA ARG A 161 -7.01 4.38 -3.83
C ARG A 161 -7.21 2.90 -4.14
N ALA A 162 -7.60 2.10 -3.16
CA ALA A 162 -7.85 0.65 -3.30
C ALA A 162 -6.64 -0.18 -3.80
N THR A 163 -5.42 0.38 -3.84
CA THR A 163 -4.17 -0.32 -4.22
C THR A 163 -3.50 -1.09 -3.06
N GLY A 164 -4.26 -1.37 -2.00
CA GLY A 164 -3.74 -1.97 -0.77
C GLY A 164 -2.95 -0.99 0.12
N ILE A 165 -2.72 -1.40 1.37
CA ILE A 165 -2.06 -0.56 2.40
C ILE A 165 -0.60 -0.28 2.04
N ASN A 166 0.15 -1.26 1.55
CA ASN A 166 1.59 -1.11 1.33
C ASN A 166 1.96 -0.14 0.21
N HIS A 167 1.20 -0.10 -0.89
CA HIS A 167 1.41 0.87 -1.97
C HIS A 167 1.05 2.28 -1.51
N GLN A 168 -0.07 2.44 -0.77
CA GLN A 168 -0.45 3.73 -0.18
C GLN A 168 0.59 4.22 0.85
N LEU A 169 1.13 3.32 1.68
CA LEU A 169 2.15 3.64 2.68
C LEU A 169 3.46 4.14 2.04
N GLN A 170 3.99 3.46 1.01
CA GLN A 170 5.20 3.94 0.31
C GLN A 170 5.00 5.33 -0.28
N ARG A 171 3.85 5.54 -0.95
CA ARG A 171 3.49 6.83 -1.55
C ARG A 171 3.41 7.93 -0.51
N VAL A 172 2.70 7.72 0.60
CA VAL A 172 2.55 8.72 1.67
C VAL A 172 3.90 9.09 2.29
N LEU A 173 4.77 8.13 2.61
CA LEU A 173 6.05 8.44 3.24
C LEU A 173 6.96 9.27 2.31
N LEU A 174 6.95 8.97 1.01
CA LEU A 174 7.68 9.75 0.01
C LEU A 174 7.06 11.13 -0.24
N GLN A 175 5.72 11.23 -0.26
CA GLN A 175 5.00 12.50 -0.34
C GLN A 175 5.27 13.38 0.89
N HIS A 176 5.40 12.79 2.07
CA HIS A 176 5.80 13.51 3.28
C HIS A 176 7.25 14.03 3.15
N HIS A 177 8.16 13.21 2.61
CA HIS A 177 9.54 13.64 2.37
C HIS A 177 9.60 14.83 1.41
N LEU A 178 8.83 14.80 0.30
CA LEU A 178 8.69 15.93 -0.62
C LEU A 178 8.10 17.18 0.04
N ALA A 179 7.09 17.03 0.91
CA ALA A 179 6.45 18.15 1.60
C ALA A 179 7.44 18.89 2.51
N ILE A 180 8.24 18.14 3.27
CA ILE A 180 9.33 18.66 4.12
C ILE A 180 10.39 19.36 3.25
N LEU A 181 10.86 18.74 2.17
CA LEU A 181 11.85 19.34 1.26
C LEU A 181 11.36 20.63 0.59
N GLY A 182 10.05 20.75 0.31
CA GLY A 182 9.42 21.95 -0.24
C GLY A 182 9.03 23.02 0.80
N ASN A 183 9.29 22.78 2.09
CA ASN A 183 8.79 23.56 3.23
C ASN A 183 7.27 23.82 3.15
N ARG A 184 6.51 22.71 3.14
CA ARG A 184 5.04 22.68 3.08
C ARG A 184 4.49 21.57 3.97
N SER A 185 3.30 21.82 4.52
CA SER A 185 2.54 20.82 5.27
C SER A 185 1.93 19.80 4.31
N LEU A 186 2.18 18.51 4.55
CA LEU A 186 1.55 17.42 3.81
C LEU A 186 0.05 17.35 4.16
N ALA A 187 -0.81 17.45 3.15
CA ALA A 187 -2.22 17.12 3.26
C ALA A 187 -2.45 15.62 2.95
N PHE A 188 -2.40 14.75 3.95
CA PHE A 188 -2.52 13.30 3.76
C PHE A 188 -3.98 12.83 3.66
N ASP A 189 -4.28 11.97 2.68
CA ASP A 189 -5.56 11.26 2.63
C ASP A 189 -5.51 10.01 3.55
N PRO A 190 -6.67 9.53 4.07
CA PRO A 190 -6.74 8.26 4.80
C PRO A 190 -6.52 7.06 3.86
N ILE A 191 -6.27 5.88 4.43
CA ILE A 191 -6.17 4.64 3.65
C ILE A 191 -7.57 4.29 3.12
N VAL A 192 -7.70 4.17 1.80
CA VAL A 192 -8.95 3.76 1.15
C VAL A 192 -8.78 2.34 0.62
N GLN A 193 -9.60 1.41 1.12
CA GLN A 193 -9.67 0.02 0.66
C GLN A 193 -10.73 -0.17 -0.43
N ASP A 194 -11.88 0.50 -0.31
CA ASP A 194 -13.00 0.38 -1.25
C ASP A 194 -13.61 1.78 -1.52
N HIS A 195 -14.26 1.94 -2.67
CA HIS A 195 -14.95 3.14 -3.10
C HIS A 195 -16.43 3.17 -2.68
N THR A 196 -16.93 2.19 -1.92
CA THR A 196 -18.29 2.20 -1.36
C THR A 196 -18.59 3.49 -0.58
N ILE A 197 -19.83 3.99 -0.71
CA ILE A 197 -20.35 5.11 0.10
C ILE A 197 -20.50 4.78 1.60
N PHE A 198 -20.49 3.49 1.95
CA PHE A 198 -20.59 3.01 3.31
C PHE A 198 -19.21 2.97 3.99
N PRO A 199 -19.12 3.11 5.32
CA PRO A 199 -17.85 3.01 6.05
C PRO A 199 -17.27 1.57 6.05
N PHE A 200 -18.02 0.58 5.58
CA PHE A 200 -17.60 -0.81 5.45
C PHE A 200 -18.11 -1.45 4.17
N ARG A 201 -17.37 -2.45 3.68
CA ARG A 201 -17.65 -3.21 2.46
C ARG A 201 -18.77 -4.23 2.71
N LEU A 202 -19.91 -4.03 2.05
CA LEU A 202 -21.12 -4.85 2.20
C LEU A 202 -21.12 -6.16 1.37
N THR A 203 -20.02 -6.51 0.69
CA THR A 203 -20.01 -7.62 -0.27
C THR A 203 -20.23 -8.98 0.38
N LEU A 204 -19.44 -9.32 1.40
CA LEU A 204 -19.52 -10.58 2.14
C LEU A 204 -19.10 -10.37 3.61
N PRO A 205 -19.75 -11.07 4.56
CA PRO A 205 -19.21 -11.35 5.88
C PRO A 205 -17.80 -11.99 5.85
N PRO A 206 -16.92 -11.71 6.82
CA PRO A 206 -16.96 -10.59 7.78
C PRO A 206 -16.63 -9.23 7.12
N TRP A 207 -17.30 -8.17 7.55
CA TRP A 207 -17.21 -6.85 6.91
C TRP A 207 -15.91 -6.11 7.27
N ARG A 208 -15.28 -5.48 6.26
CA ARG A 208 -14.07 -4.67 6.39
C ARG A 208 -14.34 -3.18 6.19
N SER A 209 -13.59 -2.32 6.84
CA SER A 209 -13.54 -0.87 6.67
C SER A 209 -13.26 -0.50 5.22
N SER A 210 -14.10 0.36 4.62
CA SER A 210 -13.82 0.95 3.30
C SER A 210 -12.73 2.03 3.38
N VAL A 211 -12.66 2.73 4.53
CA VAL A 211 -11.70 3.80 4.82
C VAL A 211 -11.17 3.65 6.25
N ILE A 212 -9.85 3.66 6.41
CA ILE A 212 -9.17 3.58 7.70
C ILE A 212 -8.32 4.85 7.89
N PRO A 213 -8.36 5.53 9.06
CA PRO A 213 -7.50 6.67 9.32
C PRO A 213 -6.03 6.25 9.25
N LEU A 214 -5.19 7.09 8.64
CA LEU A 214 -3.78 6.76 8.41
C LEU A 214 -3.01 6.60 9.74
N SER A 215 -3.45 7.34 10.76
CA SER A 215 -2.97 7.24 12.14
C SER A 215 -3.28 5.90 12.83
N ALA A 216 -4.15 5.05 12.26
CA ALA A 216 -4.35 3.67 12.73
C ALA A 216 -3.18 2.75 12.34
N PHE A 217 -2.46 3.06 11.27
CA PHE A 217 -1.27 2.30 10.83
C PHE A 217 0.03 2.94 11.33
N ILE A 218 0.18 4.24 11.15
CA ILE A 218 1.44 4.95 11.42
C ILE A 218 1.23 6.20 12.29
N ALA A 219 1.96 6.28 13.40
CA ALA A 219 1.93 7.47 14.26
C ALA A 219 2.63 8.67 13.60
N THR A 220 3.59 8.43 12.71
CA THR A 220 4.49 9.44 12.10
C THR A 220 3.77 10.68 11.57
N VAL A 221 2.64 10.51 10.89
CA VAL A 221 1.88 11.63 10.26
C VAL A 221 1.05 12.47 11.24
N VAL A 222 0.95 12.05 12.51
CA VAL A 222 0.27 12.78 13.58
C VAL A 222 1.16 13.04 14.80
N SER A 223 2.43 12.60 14.76
CA SER A 223 3.36 12.69 15.89
C SER A 223 3.92 14.10 16.11
N GLY A 224 3.81 14.97 15.10
CA GLY A 224 4.26 16.36 15.14
C GLY A 224 5.78 16.53 15.14
N PHE A 225 6.52 15.58 14.58
CA PHE A 225 7.99 15.61 14.51
C PHE A 225 8.54 16.74 13.64
N GLU A 226 7.75 17.24 12.70
CA GLU A 226 8.08 18.29 11.73
C GLU A 226 8.56 19.58 12.43
N ARG A 227 8.05 19.82 13.65
CA ARG A 227 8.45 20.92 14.55
C ARG A 227 9.94 20.93 14.95
N PHE A 228 10.62 19.79 14.85
CA PHE A 228 12.05 19.67 15.16
C PHE A 228 12.95 19.95 13.95
N TYR A 229 12.36 20.21 12.78
CA TYR A 229 13.03 20.48 11.52
C TYR A 229 12.53 21.79 10.87
N ASP A 230 11.95 22.68 11.67
CA ASP A 230 11.35 23.96 11.25
C ASP A 230 10.36 23.85 10.08
N THR A 231 9.66 22.70 9.98
CA THR A 231 8.67 22.43 8.94
C THR A 231 7.25 22.37 9.53
N PRO A 232 6.23 22.84 8.79
CA PRO A 232 4.85 22.80 9.26
C PRO A 232 4.32 21.37 9.29
N ARG A 233 3.64 21.00 10.39
CA ARG A 233 3.12 19.64 10.63
C ARG A 233 2.17 19.18 9.54
N ALA A 234 2.20 17.88 9.22
CA ALA A 234 1.24 17.25 8.34
C ALA A 234 -0.20 17.36 8.88
N VAL A 235 -1.16 17.53 7.97
CA VAL A 235 -2.59 17.67 8.28
C VAL A 235 -3.43 16.68 7.48
N PRO A 236 -4.56 16.19 8.02
CA PRO A 236 -5.50 15.39 7.23
C PRO A 236 -6.05 16.20 6.06
N ALA A 237 -6.30 15.54 4.92
CA ALA A 237 -6.85 16.18 3.72
C ALA A 237 -8.25 16.80 3.96
N SER A 238 -8.97 16.39 5.01
CA SER A 238 -10.21 17.03 5.45
C SER A 238 -10.00 18.43 6.04
N GLN A 239 -8.84 18.71 6.64
CA GLN A 239 -8.44 20.03 7.11
C GLN A 239 -7.92 20.87 5.93
N PHE A 240 -7.10 20.29 5.04
CA PHE A 240 -6.68 20.95 3.80
C PHE A 240 -7.88 21.46 2.99
N ARG A 241 -8.94 20.65 2.81
CA ARG A 241 -10.15 21.08 2.09
C ARG A 241 -10.88 22.28 2.71
N LYS A 242 -10.68 22.58 4.01
CA LYS A 242 -11.26 23.76 4.68
C LYS A 242 -10.41 25.01 4.50
N VAL A 243 -9.09 24.89 4.61
CA VAL A 243 -8.14 26.01 4.47
C VAL A 243 -7.94 26.38 2.99
N CYS A 244 -7.80 25.35 2.16
CA CYS A 244 -7.58 25.35 0.73
C CYS A 244 -8.78 24.73 -0.02
N PRO A 245 -9.95 25.39 -0.06
CA PRO A 245 -11.05 24.98 -0.93
C PRO A 245 -10.64 25.10 -2.42
N PRO A 246 -11.32 24.42 -3.37
CA PRO A 246 -10.87 24.31 -4.76
C PRO A 246 -10.49 25.62 -5.44
N TYR A 247 -11.25 26.70 -5.21
CA TYR A 247 -11.00 28.03 -5.80
C TYR A 247 -9.75 28.75 -5.23
N LYS A 248 -9.11 28.23 -4.18
CA LYS A 248 -7.80 28.69 -3.68
C LYS A 248 -6.66 27.74 -4.05
N GLN A 249 -6.94 26.59 -4.66
CA GLN A 249 -5.91 25.61 -5.01
C GLN A 249 -5.23 26.02 -6.31
N HIS A 250 -3.90 26.18 -6.27
CA HIS A 250 -3.09 26.09 -7.48
C HIS A 250 -2.90 24.60 -7.80
N VAL A 251 -3.55 24.15 -8.87
CA VAL A 251 -3.51 22.75 -9.31
C VAL A 251 -2.42 22.58 -10.37
N MET A 252 -1.47 21.69 -10.10
CA MET A 252 -0.43 21.27 -11.04
C MET A 252 -0.79 19.87 -11.54
N THR A 253 -1.09 19.73 -12.83
CA THR A 253 -1.48 18.46 -13.44
C THR A 253 -0.25 17.72 -13.93
N LEU A 254 -0.07 16.46 -13.51
CA LEU A 254 1.01 15.63 -14.03
C LEU A 254 0.67 15.14 -15.43
N LYS A 255 1.58 15.33 -16.38
CA LYS A 255 1.47 14.79 -17.74
C LYS A 255 1.60 13.27 -17.71
N ASN A 256 0.61 12.59 -18.25
CA ASN A 256 0.53 11.12 -18.34
C ASN A 256 -0.39 10.71 -19.50
N GLU A 257 -0.57 9.40 -19.75
CA GLU A 257 -1.40 8.91 -20.86
C GLU A 257 -2.86 9.39 -20.81
N LEU A 258 -3.44 9.52 -19.62
CA LEU A 258 -4.80 10.02 -19.41
C LEU A 258 -4.87 11.56 -19.44
N GLN A 259 -3.73 12.24 -19.29
CA GLN A 259 -3.61 13.70 -19.23
C GLN A 259 -2.40 14.17 -20.06
N PRO A 260 -2.43 14.03 -21.40
CA PRO A 260 -1.27 14.31 -22.27
C PRO A 260 -0.89 15.79 -22.34
N HIS A 261 -1.81 16.68 -21.92
CA HIS A 261 -1.61 18.12 -21.82
C HIS A 261 -1.40 18.60 -20.38
N GLY A 262 -0.96 17.72 -19.47
CA GLY A 262 -0.64 18.10 -18.09
C GLY A 262 0.51 19.12 -18.00
N ASP A 263 0.43 19.99 -17.00
CA ASP A 263 1.35 21.12 -16.76
C ASP A 263 2.80 20.67 -16.45
N VAL A 264 2.98 19.50 -15.84
CA VAL A 264 4.27 19.01 -15.33
C VAL A 264 4.59 17.62 -15.87
N GLU A 265 5.65 17.53 -16.68
CA GLU A 265 6.25 16.26 -17.10
C GLU A 265 7.32 15.83 -16.07
N LEU A 266 7.11 14.68 -15.41
CA LEU A 266 8.04 14.20 -14.37
C LEU A 266 9.24 13.48 -14.98
N VAL A 267 10.44 13.82 -14.48
CA VAL A 267 11.67 13.10 -14.83
C VAL A 267 11.57 11.63 -14.38
N GLY A 268 12.11 10.71 -15.19
CA GLY A 268 12.13 9.28 -14.89
C GLY A 268 13.06 8.90 -13.72
N ASP A 269 14.22 9.55 -13.64
CA ASP A 269 15.20 9.40 -12.57
C ASP A 269 14.65 9.85 -11.21
N GLY A 270 14.85 9.04 -10.17
CA GLY A 270 14.18 9.23 -8.87
C GLY A 270 14.68 10.41 -8.06
N GLN A 271 16.00 10.61 -7.99
CA GLN A 271 16.57 11.75 -7.25
C GLN A 271 16.31 13.06 -8.01
N SER A 272 16.32 13.02 -9.34
CA SER A 272 15.98 14.16 -10.20
C SER A 272 14.48 14.50 -10.13
N ARG A 273 13.59 13.51 -10.08
CA ARG A 273 12.14 13.71 -9.83
C ARG A 273 11.89 14.36 -8.47
N VAL A 274 12.56 13.88 -7.42
CA VAL A 274 12.49 14.48 -6.07
C VAL A 274 12.96 15.94 -6.10
N HIS A 275 14.09 16.22 -6.75
CA HIS A 275 14.62 17.57 -6.88
C HIS A 275 13.72 18.50 -7.71
N GLN A 276 13.20 18.03 -8.84
CA GLN A 276 12.23 18.76 -9.68
C GLN A 276 11.01 19.18 -8.87
N LEU A 277 10.42 18.24 -8.12
CA LEU A 277 9.24 18.50 -7.29
C LEU A 277 9.56 19.40 -6.10
N GLN A 278 10.73 19.26 -5.47
CA GLN A 278 11.20 20.16 -4.44
C GLN A 278 11.27 21.60 -4.96
N VAL A 279 11.89 21.82 -6.13
CA VAL A 279 12.04 23.14 -6.74
C VAL A 279 10.68 23.74 -7.09
N LEU A 280 9.78 22.96 -7.71
CA LEU A 280 8.42 23.40 -8.04
C LEU A 280 7.62 23.82 -6.79
N LEU A 281 7.66 23.01 -5.72
CA LEU A 281 6.96 23.29 -4.46
C LEU A 281 7.57 24.47 -3.69
N ALA A 282 8.90 24.63 -3.71
CA ALA A 282 9.59 25.74 -3.10
C ALA A 282 9.29 27.06 -3.82
N ALA A 283 9.39 27.08 -5.15
CA ALA A 283 9.23 28.27 -5.99
C ALA A 283 7.78 28.79 -6.08
N SER A 284 6.78 27.91 -6.01
CA SER A 284 5.37 28.35 -5.98
C SER A 284 5.12 29.22 -4.73
N GLN A 285 4.67 30.46 -4.96
CA GLN A 285 4.24 31.37 -3.89
C GLN A 285 2.86 30.99 -3.33
N ASP A 286 2.10 30.15 -4.03
CA ASP A 286 0.77 29.72 -3.62
C ASP A 286 0.81 28.94 -2.33
N ARG A 287 -0.06 29.33 -1.39
CA ARG A 287 -0.22 28.64 -0.10
C ARG A 287 -0.86 27.27 -0.23
N CYS A 288 -1.63 27.04 -1.29
CA CYS A 288 -2.47 25.87 -1.45
C CYS A 288 -2.14 25.16 -2.77
N VAL A 289 -1.11 24.32 -2.78
CA VAL A 289 -0.75 23.54 -3.97
C VAL A 289 -1.43 22.17 -3.94
N ARG A 290 -1.98 21.74 -5.07
CA ARG A 290 -2.41 20.35 -5.30
C ARG A 290 -1.71 19.80 -6.53
N ILE A 291 -1.01 18.68 -6.38
CA ILE A 291 -0.47 17.92 -7.51
C ILE A 291 -1.51 16.86 -7.88
N GLN A 292 -2.09 17.00 -9.06
CA GLN A 292 -3.09 16.10 -9.62
C GLN A 292 -2.41 15.03 -10.49
N GLY A 293 -2.66 13.76 -10.16
CA GLY A 293 -1.98 12.62 -10.76
C GLY A 293 -1.01 11.94 -9.78
N THR A 294 -0.52 10.76 -10.15
CA THR A 294 0.30 9.91 -9.27
C THR A 294 1.79 10.23 -9.42
N VAL A 295 2.38 10.92 -8.44
CA VAL A 295 3.83 11.25 -8.43
C VAL A 295 4.74 10.02 -8.40
N PHE A 296 4.33 9.00 -7.64
CA PHE A 296 5.04 7.73 -7.45
C PHE A 296 4.10 6.59 -7.82
N ASP A 297 4.02 6.31 -9.11
CA ASP A 297 3.19 5.27 -9.71
C ASP A 297 3.88 3.89 -9.59
N ASP A 298 3.18 2.83 -10.02
CA ASP A 298 3.76 1.47 -9.91
C ASP A 298 4.94 1.29 -10.89
N ALA A 299 4.94 2.00 -12.03
CA ALA A 299 6.09 2.08 -12.94
C ALA A 299 7.34 2.70 -12.27
N PHE A 300 7.18 3.78 -11.49
CA PHE A 300 8.27 4.30 -10.66
C PHE A 300 8.81 3.25 -9.70
N PHE A 301 7.95 2.52 -8.98
CA PHE A 301 8.40 1.50 -8.02
C PHE A 301 9.05 0.27 -8.68
N ASP A 302 8.61 -0.13 -9.87
CA ASP A 302 9.23 -1.22 -10.63
C ASP A 302 10.55 -0.79 -11.33
N SER A 303 10.75 0.50 -11.62
CA SER A 303 12.01 1.03 -12.16
C SER A 303 13.19 1.05 -11.17
N HIS A 304 14.38 1.50 -11.61
CA HIS A 304 15.52 1.77 -10.72
C HIS A 304 15.40 3.07 -9.90
N ALA A 305 14.42 3.93 -10.20
CA ALA A 305 14.26 5.25 -9.58
C ALA A 305 14.23 5.25 -8.03
N PRO A 306 13.60 4.27 -7.34
CA PRO A 306 13.58 4.24 -5.88
C PRO A 306 14.96 4.08 -5.25
N LEU A 307 15.90 3.44 -5.95
CA LEU A 307 17.28 3.25 -5.48
C LEU A 307 18.09 4.54 -5.55
N GLN A 308 17.81 5.40 -6.55
CA GLN A 308 18.56 6.64 -6.78
C GLN A 308 18.30 7.67 -5.68
N MET A 309 17.09 7.69 -5.12
CA MET A 309 16.71 8.51 -3.96
C MET A 309 16.77 7.76 -2.62
N TYR A 310 17.21 6.49 -2.59
CA TYR A 310 17.20 5.68 -1.37
C TYR A 310 18.00 6.37 -0.24
N ASP A 311 19.18 6.89 -0.58
CA ASP A 311 20.14 7.44 0.38
C ASP A 311 19.64 8.76 1.01
N SER A 312 18.93 9.59 0.23
CA SER A 312 18.29 10.83 0.71
C SER A 312 17.03 10.53 1.53
N PHE A 313 16.23 9.56 1.09
CA PHE A 313 14.99 9.17 1.76
C PHE A 313 15.22 8.41 3.07
N ALA A 314 16.15 7.44 3.11
CA ALA A 314 16.48 6.63 4.29
C ALA A 314 16.97 7.49 5.47
N ARG A 315 17.69 8.58 5.16
CA ARG A 315 18.16 9.58 6.14
C ARG A 315 17.16 10.72 6.39
N SER A 316 15.99 10.70 5.75
CA SER A 316 15.00 11.77 5.89
C SER A 316 14.38 11.80 7.30
N PRO A 317 13.96 12.99 7.78
CA PRO A 317 13.19 13.13 9.02
C PRO A 317 11.98 12.19 9.11
N VAL A 318 11.28 11.96 8.00
CA VAL A 318 10.10 11.08 7.92
C VAL A 318 10.42 9.65 8.35
N LEU A 319 11.53 9.10 7.85
CA LEU A 319 11.94 7.73 8.21
C LEU A 319 12.64 7.70 9.56
N ALA A 320 13.52 8.66 9.87
CA ALA A 320 14.16 8.77 11.19
C ALA A 320 13.15 8.82 12.35
N GLN A 321 11.99 9.44 12.13
CA GLN A 321 10.89 9.54 13.10
C GLN A 321 9.76 8.52 12.85
N PHE A 322 9.91 7.60 11.89
CA PHE A 322 8.86 6.65 11.55
C PHE A 322 8.55 5.71 12.71
N SER A 323 7.24 5.58 12.98
CA SER A 323 6.68 4.67 13.97
C SER A 323 5.32 4.15 13.50
N PHE A 324 5.09 2.85 13.74
CA PHE A 324 3.74 2.32 13.74
C PHE A 324 2.88 2.96 14.83
N SER A 325 1.56 2.87 14.66
CA SER A 325 0.59 3.44 15.59
C SER A 325 0.60 2.74 16.96
N PRO A 326 0.08 3.40 18.01
CA PRO A 326 -0.21 2.74 19.29
C PRO A 326 -1.12 1.51 19.14
N ALA A 327 -2.05 1.50 18.17
CA ALA A 327 -2.94 0.36 17.94
C ALA A 327 -2.18 -0.87 17.41
N VAL A 328 -1.31 -0.69 16.41
CA VAL A 328 -0.42 -1.74 15.89
C VAL A 328 0.52 -2.24 16.99
N LEU A 329 1.17 -1.33 17.72
CA LEU A 329 2.12 -1.70 18.76
C LEU A 329 1.45 -2.32 20.00
N ALA A 330 0.19 -2.00 20.29
CA ALA A 330 -0.60 -2.67 21.32
C ALA A 330 -0.85 -4.14 20.96
N ILE A 331 -1.15 -4.45 19.70
CA ILE A 331 -1.29 -5.83 19.21
C ILE A 331 0.01 -6.60 19.44
N VAL A 332 1.15 -6.05 19.00
CA VAL A 332 2.47 -6.66 19.19
C VAL A 332 2.78 -6.86 20.68
N ASN A 333 2.55 -5.85 21.52
CA ASN A 333 2.80 -5.88 22.96
C ASN A 333 2.10 -7.05 23.69
N ARG A 334 0.92 -7.48 23.25
CA ARG A 334 0.20 -8.61 23.85
C ARG A 334 0.90 -9.94 23.62
N ALA A 335 1.56 -10.13 22.47
CA ALA A 335 2.25 -11.36 22.11
C ALA A 335 3.76 -11.36 22.44
N MET A 336 4.35 -10.20 22.71
CA MET A 336 5.77 -10.08 23.08
C MET A 336 6.24 -11.01 24.22
N PRO A 337 5.46 -11.32 25.29
CA PRO A 337 5.92 -12.23 26.35
C PRO A 337 6.35 -13.60 25.84
N ASP A 338 5.69 -14.12 24.80
CA ASP A 338 5.97 -15.44 24.24
C ASP A 338 6.80 -15.37 22.95
N LEU A 339 6.66 -14.28 22.17
CA LEU A 339 7.38 -14.12 20.90
C LEU A 339 8.82 -13.60 21.11
N ALA A 340 9.02 -12.71 22.09
CA ALA A 340 10.28 -12.04 22.36
C ALA A 340 10.42 -11.68 23.86
N PRO A 341 10.53 -12.68 24.76
CA PRO A 341 10.50 -12.48 26.22
C PRO A 341 11.55 -11.48 26.74
N ASP A 342 12.75 -11.50 26.15
CA ASP A 342 13.86 -10.60 26.55
C ASP A 342 13.70 -9.16 26.06
N ALA A 343 12.67 -8.86 25.25
CA ALA A 343 12.48 -7.54 24.66
C ALA A 343 11.53 -6.67 25.48
N LEU A 344 11.97 -5.44 25.75
CA LEU A 344 11.11 -4.41 26.35
C LEU A 344 9.89 -4.13 25.45
N ARG A 345 8.70 -4.16 26.06
CA ARG A 345 7.42 -3.75 25.46
C ARG A 345 7.45 -2.28 25.03
N TYR A 346 6.68 -1.94 24.00
CA TYR A 346 6.55 -0.56 23.53
C TYR A 346 5.80 0.30 24.54
N ASP A 347 6.37 1.47 24.84
CA ASP A 347 5.66 2.60 25.44
C ASP A 347 4.71 3.19 24.37
N LEU A 348 3.41 2.96 24.54
CA LEU A 348 2.39 3.34 23.56
C LEU A 348 2.12 4.85 23.54
N ASP A 349 2.33 5.54 24.65
CA ASP A 349 2.15 6.99 24.75
C ASP A 349 3.31 7.72 24.06
N ARG A 350 4.55 7.28 24.31
CA ARG A 350 5.71 7.72 23.51
C ARG A 350 5.51 7.37 22.04
N ALA A 351 5.01 6.18 21.70
CA ALA A 351 4.82 5.79 20.31
C ALA A 351 3.96 6.79 19.51
N ALA A 352 2.96 7.41 20.15
CA ALA A 352 2.07 8.39 19.52
C ALA A 352 2.72 9.75 19.18
N VAL A 353 3.80 10.16 19.87
CA VAL A 353 4.31 11.55 19.84
C VAL A 353 5.82 11.60 19.61
N ALA A 354 6.28 12.57 18.81
CA ALA A 354 7.71 12.84 18.67
C ALA A 354 8.21 13.75 19.79
N VAL A 355 9.21 13.28 20.56
CA VAL A 355 9.73 13.96 21.76
C VAL A 355 11.04 14.72 21.52
N SER A 356 11.75 14.43 20.43
CA SER A 356 13.07 14.98 20.10
C SER A 356 13.31 14.98 18.58
N SER A 357 14.31 15.74 18.14
CA SER A 357 14.92 15.65 16.80
C SER A 357 15.68 14.33 16.57
N GLU A 358 16.17 13.71 17.65
CA GLU A 358 16.93 12.45 17.57
C GLU A 358 16.12 11.34 16.90
N PRO A 359 16.72 10.53 16.00
CA PRO A 359 16.07 9.39 15.38
C PRO A 359 15.44 8.48 16.44
N ARG A 360 14.21 8.02 16.18
CA ARG A 360 13.49 7.17 17.13
C ARG A 360 14.25 5.86 17.31
N GLN A 361 14.84 5.67 18.49
CA GLN A 361 15.57 4.45 18.83
C GLN A 361 14.71 3.22 18.56
N THR A 362 15.27 2.31 17.79
CA THR A 362 14.61 1.07 17.39
C THR A 362 15.02 -0.01 18.38
N GLY A 363 14.04 -0.54 19.10
CA GLY A 363 14.30 -1.54 20.15
C GLY A 363 15.04 -2.75 19.59
N MET A 364 15.91 -3.35 20.42
CA MET A 364 16.83 -4.43 20.01
C MET A 364 16.17 -5.50 19.13
N MET A 365 16.92 -6.00 18.14
CA MET A 365 16.49 -7.09 17.27
C MET A 365 16.21 -8.37 18.07
N TRP A 366 15.15 -9.08 17.68
CA TRP A 366 14.77 -10.39 18.20
C TRP A 366 15.60 -11.47 17.52
N LYS A 367 16.87 -11.57 17.93
CA LYS A 367 17.91 -12.41 17.29
C LYS A 367 17.49 -13.87 17.07
N HIS A 368 16.56 -14.39 17.87
CA HIS A 368 16.03 -15.74 17.83
C HIS A 368 14.85 -15.96 16.86
N VAL A 369 14.32 -14.90 16.24
CA VAL A 369 13.15 -14.97 15.34
C VAL A 369 13.57 -14.94 13.87
N LEU A 370 13.10 -15.93 13.11
CA LEU A 370 13.11 -15.95 11.65
C LEU A 370 11.74 -15.50 11.13
N ALA A 371 11.65 -14.33 10.50
CA ALA A 371 10.41 -13.89 9.85
C ALA A 371 10.40 -14.32 8.37
N LEU A 372 9.33 -14.99 7.95
CA LEU A 372 9.10 -15.45 6.58
C LEU A 372 7.88 -14.74 5.99
N HIS A 373 8.05 -14.03 4.89
CA HIS A 373 6.94 -13.46 4.14
C HIS A 373 6.51 -14.37 2.99
N LEU A 374 5.39 -15.06 3.24
CA LEU A 374 4.76 -16.03 2.34
C LEU A 374 3.54 -15.39 1.68
N ARG A 375 3.75 -14.77 0.53
CA ARG A 375 2.69 -14.13 -0.26
C ARG A 375 2.01 -15.20 -1.12
N GLN A 376 0.74 -15.50 -0.85
CA GLN A 376 0.01 -16.64 -1.43
C GLN A 376 -1.50 -16.35 -1.60
N GLY A 377 -1.89 -15.08 -1.74
CA GLY A 377 -3.28 -14.69 -1.95
C GLY A 377 -3.82 -15.01 -3.35
N GLU A 378 -5.12 -14.82 -3.51
CA GLU A 378 -5.84 -14.90 -4.78
C GLU A 378 -5.16 -14.03 -5.86
N GLY A 379 -4.97 -14.58 -7.07
CA GLY A 379 -4.34 -13.90 -8.20
C GLY A 379 -2.81 -13.76 -8.11
N TRP A 380 -2.15 -14.34 -7.09
CA TRP A 380 -0.70 -14.17 -6.91
C TRP A 380 0.14 -15.05 -7.84
N GLU A 381 -0.33 -16.24 -8.17
CA GLU A 381 0.37 -17.17 -9.06
C GLU A 381 0.46 -16.62 -10.48
N GLU A 382 -0.66 -16.12 -11.00
CA GLU A 382 -0.78 -15.46 -12.31
C GLU A 382 0.08 -14.19 -12.38
N LEU A 383 0.16 -13.41 -11.28
CA LEU A 383 1.05 -12.26 -11.20
C LEU A 383 2.53 -12.68 -11.22
N CYS A 384 2.89 -13.79 -10.57
CA CYS A 384 4.25 -14.33 -10.62
C CYS A 384 4.62 -14.80 -12.03
N GLU A 385 3.69 -15.43 -12.75
CA GLU A 385 3.88 -15.78 -14.17
C GLU A 385 4.04 -14.53 -15.05
N GLU A 386 3.20 -13.50 -14.85
CA GLU A 386 3.30 -12.23 -15.59
C GLU A 386 4.66 -11.55 -15.35
N LYS A 387 5.08 -11.41 -14.09
CA LYS A 387 6.39 -10.85 -13.72
C LYS A 387 7.53 -11.68 -14.34
N GLY A 388 7.38 -13.01 -14.38
CA GLY A 388 8.28 -13.91 -15.09
C GLY A 388 8.38 -13.62 -16.59
N ARG A 389 7.24 -13.56 -17.29
CA ARG A 389 7.15 -13.28 -18.74
C ARG A 389 7.75 -11.92 -19.11
N LEU A 390 7.52 -10.90 -18.28
CA LEU A 390 8.02 -9.54 -18.47
C LEU A 390 9.48 -9.36 -18.04
N SER A 391 10.14 -10.38 -17.49
CA SER A 391 11.46 -10.28 -16.86
C SER A 391 11.53 -9.14 -15.82
N ALA A 392 10.46 -8.98 -15.04
CA ALA A 392 10.30 -7.83 -14.15
C ALA A 392 11.32 -7.87 -12.99
N PRO A 393 11.99 -6.75 -12.65
CA PRO A 393 12.88 -6.70 -11.51
C PRO A 393 12.10 -6.82 -10.19
N PHE A 394 12.81 -7.00 -9.06
CA PHE A 394 12.20 -6.85 -7.73
C PHE A 394 11.57 -5.46 -7.54
N VAL A 395 10.56 -5.34 -6.67
CA VAL A 395 9.81 -4.08 -6.49
C VAL A 395 10.50 -3.13 -5.51
N SER A 396 10.63 -1.87 -5.90
CA SER A 396 11.08 -0.75 -5.05
C SER A 396 12.38 -1.09 -4.29
N PHE A 397 12.44 -0.87 -2.97
CA PHE A 397 13.65 -1.09 -2.16
C PHE A 397 14.13 -2.55 -2.06
N ASN A 398 13.38 -3.55 -2.55
CA ASN A 398 13.88 -4.93 -2.61
C ASN A 398 15.10 -5.07 -3.55
N LYS A 399 15.30 -4.12 -4.47
CA LYS A 399 16.45 -4.06 -5.40
C LYS A 399 17.75 -3.48 -4.79
N LEU A 400 17.80 -3.20 -3.48
CA LEU A 400 18.97 -2.54 -2.88
C LEU A 400 20.25 -3.37 -3.10
N PRO A 401 21.30 -2.84 -3.76
CA PRO A 401 22.48 -3.62 -4.20
C PRO A 401 23.22 -4.38 -3.10
N LYS A 402 23.08 -3.97 -1.84
CA LYS A 402 23.72 -4.61 -0.68
C LYS A 402 22.99 -5.88 -0.20
N LEU A 403 21.75 -6.12 -0.64
CA LEU A 403 20.94 -7.26 -0.19
C LEU A 403 21.33 -8.55 -0.92
N PRO A 404 21.61 -9.65 -0.22
CA PRO A 404 21.96 -10.92 -0.87
C PRO A 404 20.79 -11.51 -1.67
N GLY A 405 21.09 -12.08 -2.84
CA GLY A 405 20.13 -12.70 -3.72
C GLY A 405 19.38 -11.72 -4.64
N ASN A 406 19.73 -10.43 -4.62
CA ASN A 406 19.21 -9.43 -5.57
C ASN A 406 19.79 -9.63 -6.99
N GLU A 407 20.97 -10.23 -7.08
CA GLU A 407 21.82 -10.26 -8.28
C GLU A 407 21.29 -11.15 -9.40
N ASN A 408 20.14 -11.79 -9.18
CA ASN A 408 19.51 -12.76 -10.08
C ASN A 408 18.21 -12.22 -10.74
N VAL A 409 17.78 -10.99 -10.45
CA VAL A 409 16.53 -10.42 -11.01
C VAL A 409 16.73 -8.94 -11.41
N PRO A 410 16.61 -8.58 -12.70
CA PRO A 410 16.20 -9.42 -13.82
C PRO A 410 17.32 -10.38 -14.27
N PRO A 411 16.99 -11.58 -14.77
CA PRO A 411 17.98 -12.49 -15.33
C PRO A 411 18.56 -11.97 -16.66
N PRO A 412 19.70 -12.53 -17.13
CA PRO A 412 20.27 -12.19 -18.43
C PRO A 412 19.25 -12.32 -19.60
N PRO A 413 19.25 -11.40 -20.59
CA PRO A 413 18.28 -11.41 -21.69
C PRO A 413 18.32 -12.65 -22.58
N ASP A 414 19.41 -13.41 -22.57
CA ASP A 414 19.65 -14.66 -23.27
C ASP A 414 19.19 -15.91 -22.49
N MET A 415 18.70 -15.75 -21.25
CA MET A 415 18.16 -16.86 -20.47
C MET A 415 16.91 -17.44 -21.13
N VAL A 416 16.95 -18.74 -21.43
CA VAL A 416 15.82 -19.51 -21.99
C VAL A 416 14.56 -19.32 -21.15
N GLU A 417 13.44 -19.06 -21.81
CA GLU A 417 12.15 -18.76 -21.17
C GLU A 417 11.75 -19.77 -20.09
N ALA A 418 11.85 -21.08 -20.34
CA ALA A 418 11.52 -22.10 -19.35
C ALA A 418 12.38 -21.98 -18.06
N THR A 419 13.67 -21.67 -18.21
CA THR A 419 14.58 -21.45 -17.07
C THR A 419 14.23 -20.15 -16.33
N ARG A 420 13.90 -19.08 -17.07
CA ARG A 420 13.41 -17.83 -16.50
C ARG A 420 12.12 -18.05 -15.71
N MET A 421 11.12 -18.71 -16.28
CA MET A 421 9.85 -18.97 -15.59
C MET A 421 10.03 -19.82 -14.34
N GLY A 422 10.88 -20.85 -14.37
CA GLY A 422 11.25 -21.63 -13.18
C GLY A 422 11.91 -20.80 -12.08
N LEU A 423 12.80 -19.87 -12.45
CA LEU A 423 13.42 -18.94 -11.49
C LEU A 423 12.38 -18.01 -10.83
N TYR A 424 11.44 -17.47 -11.59
CA TYR A 424 10.40 -16.60 -11.04
C TYR A 424 9.41 -17.37 -10.17
N SER A 425 9.01 -18.59 -10.57
CA SER A 425 8.20 -19.48 -9.73
C SER A 425 8.86 -19.69 -8.37
N ALA A 426 10.12 -20.15 -8.33
CA ALA A 426 10.85 -20.39 -7.09
C ALA A 426 11.06 -19.13 -6.22
N LYS A 427 11.17 -17.94 -6.81
CA LYS A 427 11.38 -16.67 -6.07
C LYS A 427 10.10 -15.93 -5.67
N CYS A 428 9.02 -16.14 -6.39
CA CYS A 428 7.76 -15.40 -6.27
C CYS A 428 6.66 -16.22 -5.60
N ASN A 429 6.62 -17.53 -5.84
CA ASN A 429 5.63 -18.48 -5.32
C ASN A 429 6.35 -19.82 -4.95
N PRO A 430 7.23 -19.82 -3.93
CA PRO A 430 8.02 -20.99 -3.56
C PRO A 430 7.13 -22.13 -3.03
N PRO A 431 7.32 -23.38 -3.48
CA PRO A 431 6.59 -24.53 -2.94
C PRO A 431 6.99 -24.82 -1.49
N VAL A 432 6.13 -25.55 -0.76
CA VAL A 432 6.31 -25.86 0.67
C VAL A 432 7.71 -26.39 0.99
N LEU A 433 8.21 -27.35 0.20
CA LEU A 433 9.53 -27.96 0.43
C LEU A 433 10.70 -26.95 0.32
N ASP A 434 10.60 -25.98 -0.59
CA ASP A 434 11.61 -24.93 -0.77
C ASP A 434 11.56 -23.91 0.37
N ILE A 435 10.36 -23.62 0.91
CA ILE A 435 10.20 -22.82 2.12
C ILE A 435 10.93 -23.47 3.31
N ILE A 436 10.76 -24.78 3.51
CA ILE A 436 11.48 -25.52 4.56
C ILE A 436 12.98 -25.54 4.29
N ALA A 437 13.41 -25.80 3.06
CA ALA A 437 14.83 -25.81 2.69
C ALA A 437 15.51 -24.43 2.90
N ARG A 438 14.78 -23.34 2.64
CA ARG A 438 15.25 -21.98 2.93
C ARG A 438 15.32 -21.71 4.43
N ALA A 439 14.31 -22.12 5.21
CA ALA A 439 14.31 -22.00 6.67
C ALA A 439 15.50 -22.76 7.30
N ARG A 440 15.71 -24.03 6.92
CA ARG A 440 16.90 -24.84 7.30
C ARG A 440 18.22 -24.12 7.04
N ARG A 441 18.35 -23.50 5.86
CA ARG A 441 19.55 -22.74 5.48
C ARG A 441 19.74 -21.52 6.38
N MET A 442 18.68 -20.79 6.72
CA MET A 442 18.77 -19.66 7.64
C MET A 442 19.16 -20.11 9.04
N HIS A 443 18.56 -21.18 9.57
CA HIS A 443 18.93 -21.76 10.86
C HIS A 443 20.40 -22.20 10.90
N LYS A 444 20.89 -22.89 9.85
CA LYS A 444 22.29 -23.29 9.74
C LYS A 444 23.27 -22.10 9.71
N ASN A 445 22.90 -21.02 9.02
CA ASN A 445 23.73 -19.83 8.91
C ASN A 445 23.66 -18.94 10.16
N HIS A 446 22.58 -19.05 10.93
CA HIS A 446 22.29 -18.23 12.10
C HIS A 446 21.75 -19.12 13.25
N PRO A 447 22.62 -19.89 13.94
CA PRO A 447 22.22 -20.90 14.92
C PRO A 447 21.48 -20.37 16.17
N GLN A 448 21.42 -19.05 16.35
CA GLN A 448 20.63 -18.41 17.39
C GLN A 448 19.12 -18.39 17.07
N LEU A 449 18.73 -18.62 15.81
CA LEU A 449 17.32 -18.72 15.40
C LEU A 449 16.66 -19.94 16.04
N LYS A 450 15.46 -19.76 16.59
CA LYS A 450 14.72 -20.79 17.34
C LYS A 450 13.24 -20.82 16.98
N VAL A 451 12.71 -19.66 16.60
CA VAL A 451 11.28 -19.42 16.38
C VAL A 451 11.07 -18.91 14.96
N VAL A 452 10.07 -19.47 14.27
CA VAL A 452 9.61 -18.92 12.98
C VAL A 452 8.39 -18.04 13.20
N TYR A 453 8.33 -16.93 12.47
CA TYR A 453 7.14 -16.10 12.33
C TYR A 453 6.73 -16.03 10.85
N ILE A 454 5.51 -16.46 10.55
CA ILE A 454 4.95 -16.46 9.20
C ILE A 454 3.99 -15.27 9.08
N MET A 455 4.34 -14.33 8.19
CA MET A 455 3.42 -13.32 7.68
C MET A 455 2.92 -13.76 6.30
N THR A 456 1.60 -13.87 6.15
CA THR A 456 0.99 -14.48 4.97
C THR A 456 -0.47 -14.07 4.77
N ASP A 457 -0.88 -13.99 3.51
CA ASP A 457 -2.26 -13.85 3.09
C ASP A 457 -2.86 -15.15 2.52
N GLY A 458 -2.12 -16.26 2.56
CA GLY A 458 -2.51 -17.55 2.01
C GLY A 458 -3.70 -18.22 2.69
N PRO A 459 -4.25 -19.30 2.07
CA PRO A 459 -5.32 -20.09 2.64
C PRO A 459 -4.85 -20.84 3.89
N ALA A 460 -5.71 -20.95 4.90
CA ALA A 460 -5.35 -21.47 6.22
C ALA A 460 -4.75 -22.90 6.17
N GLU A 461 -5.36 -23.80 5.40
CA GLU A 461 -4.93 -25.21 5.28
C GLU A 461 -3.47 -25.35 4.78
N TRP A 462 -3.08 -24.53 3.81
CA TRP A 462 -1.70 -24.47 3.29
C TRP A 462 -0.72 -23.91 4.33
N VAL A 463 -1.11 -22.86 5.06
CA VAL A 463 -0.28 -22.29 6.13
C VAL A 463 -0.09 -23.30 7.27
N ASP A 464 -1.12 -24.07 7.61
CA ASP A 464 -1.04 -25.13 8.61
C ASP A 464 -0.25 -26.37 8.12
N GLU A 465 -0.16 -26.61 6.81
CA GLU A 465 0.84 -27.52 6.25
C GLU A 465 2.28 -27.00 6.47
N VAL A 466 2.58 -25.77 6.03
CA VAL A 466 3.91 -25.15 6.20
C VAL A 466 4.33 -25.14 7.68
N ARG A 467 3.40 -24.79 8.58
CA ARG A 467 3.61 -24.82 10.04
C ARG A 467 3.98 -26.21 10.54
N ARG A 468 3.23 -27.26 10.15
CA ARG A 468 3.52 -28.65 10.57
C ARG A 468 4.89 -29.11 10.08
N TRP A 469 5.26 -28.80 8.84
CA TRP A 469 6.57 -29.14 8.31
C TRP A 469 7.71 -28.42 9.05
N LEU A 470 7.58 -27.13 9.36
CA LEU A 470 8.56 -26.40 10.17
C LEU A 470 8.68 -26.96 11.60
N LEU A 471 7.57 -27.31 12.25
CA LEU A 471 7.62 -27.94 13.58
C LEU A 471 8.30 -29.33 13.53
N SER A 472 8.02 -30.13 12.50
CA SER A 472 8.68 -31.43 12.31
C SER A 472 10.18 -31.31 11.98
N ASP A 473 10.62 -30.14 11.52
CA ASP A 473 12.01 -29.82 11.23
C ASP A 473 12.82 -29.38 12.47
N GLY A 474 12.18 -29.31 13.65
CA GLY A 474 12.84 -29.03 14.93
C GLY A 474 12.83 -27.56 15.37
N TRP A 475 12.00 -26.71 14.76
CA TRP A 475 11.80 -25.34 15.24
C TRP A 475 11.01 -25.31 16.56
N GLU A 476 11.46 -24.54 17.55
CA GLU A 476 10.88 -24.52 18.91
C GLU A 476 9.42 -24.04 18.92
N LYS A 477 9.10 -23.06 18.05
CA LYS A 477 7.75 -22.53 17.87
C LYS A 477 7.59 -21.92 16.48
N VAL A 478 6.40 -22.07 15.89
CA VAL A 478 6.05 -21.50 14.58
C VAL A 478 4.78 -20.67 14.69
N TRP A 479 4.96 -19.36 14.73
CA TRP A 479 3.89 -18.37 14.77
C TRP A 479 3.34 -18.08 13.37
N VAL A 480 2.04 -17.83 13.28
CA VAL A 480 1.35 -17.30 12.10
C VAL A 480 0.60 -16.05 12.53
N GLY A 481 0.89 -14.90 11.92
CA GLY A 481 0.36 -13.61 12.36
C GLY A 481 -1.16 -13.60 12.57
N ARG A 482 -1.90 -14.01 11.54
CA ARG A 482 -3.37 -14.01 11.49
C ARG A 482 -4.05 -14.91 12.53
N SER A 483 -3.46 -16.03 12.92
CA SER A 483 -4.07 -16.99 13.85
C SER A 483 -3.53 -16.91 15.27
N ASP A 484 -2.30 -16.43 15.46
CA ASP A 484 -1.64 -16.46 16.78
C ASP A 484 -1.40 -15.08 17.37
N LEU A 485 -1.18 -14.05 16.54
CA LEU A 485 -0.74 -12.71 16.99
C LEU A 485 -1.88 -11.69 16.98
N TYR A 486 -2.75 -11.75 15.97
CA TYR A 486 -3.95 -10.94 15.83
C TYR A 486 -5.20 -11.76 15.44
N PRO A 487 -5.58 -12.80 16.22
CA PRO A 487 -6.75 -13.65 15.92
C PRO A 487 -8.11 -12.93 16.03
N ALA A 488 -8.16 -11.74 16.64
CA ALA A 488 -9.37 -10.95 16.72
C ALA A 488 -9.65 -10.28 15.37
N TRP A 489 -10.89 -10.40 14.88
CA TRP A 489 -11.28 -9.81 13.59
C TRP A 489 -10.95 -8.31 13.47
N SER A 490 -11.11 -7.55 14.56
CA SER A 490 -10.78 -6.12 14.61
C SER A 490 -9.33 -5.83 14.23
N ASP A 491 -8.44 -6.77 14.53
CA ASP A 491 -7.00 -6.58 14.45
C ASP A 491 -6.48 -7.04 13.08
N HIS A 492 -7.26 -7.84 12.33
CA HIS A 492 -6.94 -8.28 10.96
C HIS A 492 -6.69 -7.11 10.00
N GLU A 493 -7.39 -5.99 10.18
CA GLU A 493 -7.22 -4.80 9.33
C GLU A 493 -5.85 -4.13 9.53
N LEU A 494 -5.30 -4.22 10.75
CA LEU A 494 -3.97 -3.73 11.11
C LEU A 494 -2.88 -4.79 10.96
N GLY A 495 -3.26 -6.05 10.77
CA GLY A 495 -2.37 -7.22 10.76
C GLY A 495 -1.14 -7.08 9.85
N VAL A 496 -1.29 -6.46 8.67
CA VAL A 496 -0.14 -6.24 7.76
C VAL A 496 0.93 -5.31 8.34
N ALA A 497 0.55 -4.31 9.15
CA ALA A 497 1.50 -3.44 9.84
C ALA A 497 2.09 -4.12 11.09
N VAL A 498 1.33 -5.00 11.73
CA VAL A 498 1.80 -5.85 12.83
C VAL A 498 2.87 -6.82 12.32
N ASP A 499 2.60 -7.53 11.22
CA ASP A 499 3.55 -8.38 10.52
C ASP A 499 4.83 -7.63 10.14
N MET A 500 4.70 -6.42 9.59
CA MET A 500 5.83 -5.58 9.23
C MET A 500 6.70 -5.18 10.42
N GLU A 501 6.11 -4.91 11.59
CA GLU A 501 6.88 -4.60 12.81
C GLU A 501 7.64 -5.83 13.34
N VAL A 502 7.00 -7.00 13.32
CA VAL A 502 7.65 -8.27 13.68
C VAL A 502 8.82 -8.56 12.72
N ALA A 503 8.58 -8.47 11.41
CA ALA A 503 9.60 -8.70 10.40
C ALA A 503 10.70 -7.63 10.41
N ARG A 504 10.40 -6.39 10.79
CA ARG A 504 11.41 -5.34 11.02
C ARG A 504 12.36 -5.73 12.15
N ARG A 505 11.84 -6.26 13.27
CA ARG A 505 12.66 -6.62 14.44
C ARG A 505 13.25 -8.02 14.42
N ALA A 506 12.76 -8.93 13.58
CA ALA A 506 13.25 -10.30 13.48
C ALA A 506 14.77 -10.39 13.25
N GLY A 507 15.41 -11.38 13.87
CA GLY A 507 16.84 -11.66 13.73
C GLY A 507 17.25 -11.84 12.27
N VAL A 508 16.45 -12.61 11.53
CA VAL A 508 16.56 -12.76 10.07
C VAL A 508 15.17 -12.58 9.45
N PHE A 509 15.11 -11.91 8.31
CA PHE A 509 13.91 -11.77 7.49
C PHE A 509 14.13 -12.39 6.11
N VAL A 510 13.22 -13.25 5.66
CA VAL A 510 13.14 -13.75 4.28
C VAL A 510 11.88 -13.17 3.63
N GLY A 511 12.07 -12.24 2.71
CA GLY A 511 11.01 -11.54 1.99
C GLY A 511 10.67 -12.16 0.64
N ASN A 512 9.51 -11.79 0.10
CA ASN A 512 9.20 -11.92 -1.32
C ASN A 512 9.64 -10.65 -2.07
N GLY A 513 10.58 -10.79 -3.01
CA GLY A 513 11.20 -9.65 -3.73
C GLY A 513 10.24 -8.90 -4.67
N PHE A 514 9.12 -9.51 -5.04
CA PHE A 514 8.07 -8.91 -5.88
C PHE A 514 6.96 -8.24 -5.06
N SER A 515 7.03 -8.29 -3.72
CA SER A 515 6.00 -7.69 -2.86
C SER A 515 6.43 -6.37 -2.21
N THR A 516 5.56 -5.37 -2.35
CA THR A 516 5.66 -4.04 -1.70
C THR A 516 5.68 -4.14 -0.18
N THR A 517 5.07 -5.17 0.42
CA THR A 517 5.16 -5.42 1.87
C THR A 517 6.60 -5.72 2.29
N SER A 518 7.31 -6.61 1.57
CA SER A 518 8.73 -6.87 1.82
C SER A 518 9.57 -5.62 1.62
N SER A 519 9.25 -4.83 0.58
CA SER A 519 9.94 -3.58 0.27
C SER A 519 9.86 -2.57 1.42
N ASN A 520 8.71 -2.49 2.10
CA ASN A 520 8.56 -1.70 3.32
C ASN A 520 9.40 -2.25 4.48
N VAL A 521 9.38 -3.57 4.71
CA VAL A 521 10.21 -4.19 5.76
C VAL A 521 11.69 -3.96 5.50
N VAL A 522 12.16 -4.11 4.26
CA VAL A 522 13.53 -3.85 3.83
C VAL A 522 13.93 -2.40 4.08
N LEU A 523 13.11 -1.43 3.66
CA LEU A 523 13.35 -0.01 3.89
C LEU A 523 13.50 0.30 5.39
N LEU A 524 12.60 -0.24 6.22
CA LEU A 524 12.62 -0.03 7.67
C LEU A 524 13.82 -0.72 8.33
N ARG A 525 14.16 -1.97 7.96
CA ARG A 525 15.36 -2.68 8.45
C ARG A 525 16.64 -1.93 8.07
N SER A 526 16.70 -1.37 6.86
CA SER A 526 17.88 -0.64 6.39
C SER A 526 18.04 0.71 7.08
N ARG A 527 16.95 1.43 7.34
CA ARG A 527 16.93 2.60 8.24
C ARG A 527 17.46 2.24 9.63
N ASP A 528 17.04 1.11 10.17
CA ASP A 528 17.43 0.63 11.50
C ASP A 528 18.91 0.20 11.60
N GLY A 529 19.67 0.26 10.51
CA GLY A 529 21.06 -0.18 10.46
C GLY A 529 21.23 -1.70 10.52
N VAL A 530 20.18 -2.47 10.28
CA VAL A 530 20.25 -3.94 10.25
C VAL A 530 21.18 -4.40 9.13
N HIS A 531 22.10 -5.31 9.44
CA HIS A 531 23.07 -5.79 8.46
C HIS A 531 22.36 -6.43 7.25
N PRO A 532 22.77 -6.10 5.99
CA PRO A 532 22.08 -6.58 4.79
C PRO A 532 21.92 -8.11 4.71
N ASP A 533 22.91 -8.88 5.18
CA ASP A 533 22.86 -10.35 5.18
C ASP A 533 21.69 -10.94 5.98
N LEU A 534 21.15 -10.18 6.94
CA LEU A 534 19.99 -10.56 7.76
C LEU A 534 18.65 -10.25 7.05
N THR A 535 18.70 -9.74 5.82
CA THR A 535 17.55 -9.36 5.00
C THR A 535 17.68 -10.06 3.65
N GLN A 536 17.00 -11.18 3.53
CA GLN A 536 17.13 -12.16 2.46
C GLN A 536 15.84 -12.21 1.62
N PHE A 537 15.90 -12.80 0.44
CA PHE A 537 14.71 -13.15 -0.36
C PHE A 537 14.60 -14.67 -0.57
N TRP A 538 13.54 -15.13 -1.21
CA TRP A 538 13.44 -16.51 -1.71
C TRP A 538 14.51 -16.77 -2.79
#